data_AF-A0A970F005-F1
#
_entry.id   AF-A0A970F005-F1
#
_cell.length_a   1.000
_cell.length_b   1.000
_cell.length_c   1.000
_cell.angle_alpha   90.00
_cell.angle_beta   90.00
_cell.angle_gamma   90.00
#
_symmetry.space_group_name_H-M   'P 1'
#
loop_
_entity.id
_entity.type
_entity.pdbx_description
1 polymer ?
#
loop_
_entity_poly.entity_id
_entity_poly.type
_entity_poly.pdbx_seq_one_letter_code
_entity_poly.pdbx_strand_id
1 'polypeptide(L)'
;MKVKKLIILAAFFILVVGCNKKTQEEEVTSIHDAIINNGYDMLDTGFYFKVISSEDNVEDSYAFSVQATPKFFRLMENDLTIFYFFEEDWGSIGGCDYSLKDEKSLYGTECSAEDITKIKDARQFFEDELEKMDITTEDLLKLVVDETEMEVEEDI
;
A
#
# COMPACT_ATOMS: atom_id res chain seq x y z
N MET A 1 -6.24 -46.05 -42.96
CA MET A 1 -5.07 -46.29 -42.08
C MET A 1 -4.33 -44.95 -41.96
N LYS A 2 -4.35 -44.21 -40.83
CA LYS A 2 -3.42 -44.28 -39.67
C LYS A 2 -1.95 -44.35 -40.20
N VAL A 3 -1.03 -43.38 -40.03
CA VAL A 3 -0.49 -42.77 -38.78
C VAL A 3 0.55 -41.64 -39.11
N LYS A 4 0.40 -40.48 -38.43
CA LYS A 4 1.35 -39.53 -37.76
C LYS A 4 2.62 -38.91 -38.41
N LYS A 5 2.71 -37.57 -38.20
CA LYS A 5 3.77 -36.67 -37.59
C LYS A 5 5.23 -36.77 -38.14
N LEU A 6 6.12 -35.76 -38.19
CA LEU A 6 6.48 -34.58 -37.37
C LEU A 6 7.34 -33.61 -38.27
N ILE A 7 7.15 -32.28 -38.25
CA ILE A 7 7.93 -31.17 -37.60
C ILE A 7 9.34 -30.88 -38.16
N ILE A 8 9.65 -29.57 -38.25
CA ILE A 8 10.94 -28.82 -38.12
C ILE A 8 11.13 -27.91 -39.35
N LEU A 9 11.44 -26.60 -39.29
CA LEU A 9 11.67 -25.59 -38.26
C LEU A 9 11.55 -24.25 -39.03
N ALA A 10 10.86 -23.24 -38.49
CA ALA A 10 11.17 -21.87 -38.87
C ALA A 10 11.20 -21.08 -37.57
N ALA A 11 12.42 -20.86 -37.10
CA ALA A 11 12.73 -20.05 -35.95
C ALA A 11 12.17 -18.64 -36.17
N PHE A 12 11.13 -18.29 -35.42
CA PHE A 12 10.78 -16.91 -35.14
C PHE A 12 11.36 -16.56 -33.77
N PHE A 13 12.65 -16.26 -33.76
CA PHE A 13 13.23 -15.39 -32.75
C PHE A 13 12.64 -14.00 -33.00
N ILE A 14 11.59 -13.64 -32.26
CA ILE A 14 11.35 -12.23 -31.95
C ILE A 14 11.82 -12.02 -30.52
N LEU A 15 12.99 -11.41 -30.45
CA LEU A 15 13.48 -10.66 -29.31
C LEU A 15 12.40 -9.68 -28.83
N VAL A 16 11.92 -9.86 -27.59
CA VAL A 16 11.49 -8.73 -26.75
C VAL A 16 12.05 -8.95 -25.35
N VAL A 17 13.38 -8.87 -25.25
CA VAL A 17 14.06 -8.57 -23.99
C VAL A 17 14.36 -7.07 -24.08
N GLY A 18 13.52 -6.21 -23.48
CA GLY A 18 13.75 -4.77 -23.59
C GLY A 18 12.63 -3.78 -23.20
N CYS A 19 11.46 -4.22 -22.73
CA CYS A 19 10.49 -3.33 -22.10
C CYS A 19 10.11 -3.92 -20.75
N ASN A 20 10.56 -3.32 -19.66
CA ASN A 20 9.89 -3.44 -18.37
C ASN A 20 10.23 -2.24 -17.47
N LYS A 21 11.42 -1.65 -17.57
CA LYS A 21 11.78 -0.47 -16.76
C LYS A 21 10.95 0.78 -17.09
N LYS A 22 10.88 1.19 -18.36
CA LYS A 22 10.12 2.40 -18.76
C LYS A 22 8.63 2.32 -18.43
N THR A 23 8.00 1.18 -18.67
CA THR A 23 6.57 0.98 -18.37
C THR A 23 6.31 0.96 -16.87
N GLN A 24 7.22 0.38 -16.07
CA GLN A 24 7.13 0.39 -14.62
C GLN A 24 7.32 1.81 -14.04
N GLU A 25 8.26 2.59 -14.57
CA GLU A 25 8.46 3.99 -14.17
C GLU A 25 7.23 4.85 -14.47
N GLU A 26 6.60 4.66 -15.64
CA GLU A 26 5.35 5.35 -16.02
C GLU A 26 4.18 4.95 -15.10
N GLU A 27 4.03 3.66 -14.78
CA GLU A 27 3.01 3.14 -13.86
C GLU A 27 3.18 3.70 -12.44
N VAL A 28 4.41 3.65 -11.91
CA VAL A 28 4.74 4.22 -10.59
C VAL A 28 4.43 5.71 -10.53
N THR A 29 4.86 6.49 -11.54
CA THR A 29 4.57 7.93 -11.62
C THR A 29 3.07 8.20 -11.63
N SER A 30 2.30 7.39 -12.37
CA SER A 30 0.84 7.54 -12.43
C SER A 30 0.14 7.31 -11.09
N ILE A 31 0.66 6.39 -10.26
CA ILE A 31 0.13 6.14 -8.91
C ILE A 31 0.46 7.30 -7.98
N HIS A 32 1.70 7.81 -8.00
CA HIS A 32 2.07 9.01 -7.24
C HIS A 32 1.18 10.20 -7.58
N ASP A 33 0.97 10.45 -8.88
CA ASP A 33 0.11 11.53 -9.36
C ASP A 33 -1.35 11.33 -8.92
N ALA A 34 -1.89 10.11 -8.98
CA ALA A 34 -3.24 9.82 -8.52
C ALA A 34 -3.43 10.15 -7.03
N ILE A 35 -2.44 9.80 -6.19
CA ILE A 35 -2.45 10.07 -4.76
C ILE A 35 -2.45 11.60 -4.49
N ILE A 36 -1.53 12.33 -5.12
CA ILE A 36 -1.40 13.79 -4.95
C ILE A 36 -2.65 14.51 -5.45
N ASN A 37 -3.18 14.13 -6.61
CA ASN A 37 -4.39 14.73 -7.18
C ASN A 37 -5.63 14.52 -6.31
N ASN A 38 -5.62 13.52 -5.42
CA ASN A 38 -6.70 13.27 -4.45
C ASN A 38 -6.49 13.99 -3.10
N GLY A 39 -5.54 14.93 -3.04
CA GLY A 39 -5.34 15.85 -1.92
C GLY A 39 -4.42 15.32 -0.83
N TYR A 40 -3.59 14.32 -1.13
CA TYR A 40 -2.52 13.91 -0.23
C TYR A 40 -1.25 14.69 -0.52
N ASP A 41 -0.57 15.12 0.53
CA ASP A 41 0.80 15.60 0.48
C ASP A 41 1.78 14.45 0.72
N MET A 42 2.89 14.45 0.00
CA MET A 42 4.01 13.54 0.26
C MET A 42 4.98 14.22 1.23
N LEU A 43 5.06 13.72 2.48
CA LEU A 43 5.93 14.30 3.52
C LEU A 43 7.36 13.78 3.44
N ASP A 44 7.48 12.51 3.10
CA ASP A 44 8.72 11.81 2.84
C ASP A 44 8.43 10.78 1.74
N THR A 45 9.47 10.22 1.17
CA THR A 45 9.36 9.23 0.09
C THR A 45 8.39 8.12 0.52
N GLY A 46 7.32 7.90 -0.24
CA GLY A 46 6.31 6.88 0.08
C GLY A 46 5.56 7.08 1.41
N PHE A 47 5.59 8.27 2.02
CA PHE A 47 4.72 8.67 3.13
C PHE A 47 3.74 9.74 2.66
N TYR A 48 2.46 9.40 2.61
CA TYR A 48 1.39 10.28 2.17
C TYR A 48 0.49 10.66 3.32
N PHE A 49 0.02 11.90 3.32
CA PHE A 49 -0.75 12.48 4.41
C PHE A 49 -1.83 13.42 3.88
N LYS A 50 -3.01 13.42 4.50
CA LYS A 50 -4.11 14.32 4.17
C LYS A 50 -4.83 14.78 5.44
N VAL A 51 -5.13 16.07 5.49
CA VAL A 51 -5.89 16.74 6.57
C VAL A 51 -7.34 16.92 6.13
N ILE A 52 -8.30 16.63 7.02
CA ILE A 52 -9.74 16.72 6.70
C ILE A 52 -10.43 17.92 7.35
N SER A 53 -9.89 18.46 8.46
CA SER A 53 -10.50 19.60 9.15
C SER A 53 -9.45 20.49 9.83
N SER A 54 -9.55 21.79 9.59
CA SER A 54 -8.73 22.84 10.21
C SER A 54 -9.66 23.96 10.68
N GLU A 55 -9.89 24.11 11.98
CA GLU A 55 -10.24 25.42 12.56
C GLU A 55 -10.03 25.46 14.10
N ASP A 56 -10.20 24.35 14.84
CA ASP A 56 -10.21 24.38 16.33
C ASP A 56 -9.36 23.30 17.06
N ASN A 57 -8.14 22.99 16.60
CA ASN A 57 -7.09 22.30 17.37
C ASN A 57 -7.22 20.79 17.72
N VAL A 58 -7.83 19.98 16.86
CA VAL A 58 -7.36 18.60 16.60
C VAL A 58 -7.63 18.32 15.13
N GLU A 59 -6.59 18.22 14.30
CA GLU A 59 -6.75 17.94 12.88
C GLU A 59 -6.95 16.44 12.68
N ASP A 60 -8.20 16.04 12.43
CA ASP A 60 -8.47 14.71 11.90
C ASP A 60 -7.67 14.56 10.61
N SER A 61 -6.90 13.49 10.57
CA SER A 61 -5.98 13.24 9.47
C SER A 61 -5.87 11.77 9.22
N TYR A 62 -5.49 11.45 8.00
CA TYR A 62 -5.08 10.11 7.67
C TYR A 62 -3.80 10.11 6.86
N ALA A 63 -3.04 9.04 7.04
CA ALA A 63 -1.78 8.83 6.39
C ALA A 63 -1.69 7.40 5.90
N PHE A 64 -0.95 7.15 4.83
CA PHE A 64 -0.43 5.82 4.59
C PHE A 64 1.04 5.86 4.22
N SER A 65 1.78 4.84 4.65
CA SER A 65 3.17 4.66 4.30
C SER A 65 3.35 3.35 3.54
N VAL A 66 3.94 3.47 2.34
CA VAL A 66 4.35 2.33 1.52
C VAL A 66 5.83 1.96 1.71
N GLN A 67 6.56 2.70 2.56
CA GLN A 67 7.94 2.43 2.95
C GLN A 67 8.10 1.84 4.35
N ALA A 68 7.15 2.09 5.25
CA ALA A 68 7.23 1.55 6.60
C ALA A 68 7.24 0.01 6.59
N THR A 69 7.92 -0.58 7.57
CA THR A 69 7.84 -2.03 7.83
C THR A 69 7.25 -2.24 9.23
N PRO A 70 6.00 -2.71 9.34
CA PRO A 70 5.03 -2.99 8.27
C PRO A 70 4.45 -1.72 7.62
N LYS A 71 3.98 -1.85 6.37
CA LYS A 71 3.28 -0.78 5.64
C LYS A 71 1.88 -0.59 6.22
N PHE A 72 1.43 0.66 6.33
CA PHE A 72 0.20 0.95 7.08
C PHE A 72 -0.61 2.11 6.52
N PHE A 73 -1.90 2.10 6.83
CA PHE A 73 -2.80 3.24 6.85
C PHE A 73 -3.07 3.63 8.31
N ARG A 74 -3.04 4.93 8.62
CA ARG A 74 -3.25 5.50 9.94
C ARG A 74 -4.42 6.46 9.87
N LEU A 75 -5.42 6.26 10.71
CA LEU A 75 -6.54 7.17 10.92
C LEU A 75 -6.38 7.84 12.29
N MET A 76 -6.40 9.17 12.30
CA MET A 76 -6.40 9.98 13.52
C MET A 76 -7.73 10.73 13.59
N GLU A 77 -8.55 10.39 14.59
CA GLU A 77 -9.88 10.99 14.81
C GLU A 77 -10.08 11.28 16.29
N ASN A 78 -10.32 12.54 16.69
CA ASN A 78 -10.64 12.89 18.08
C ASN A 78 -9.73 12.23 19.15
N ASP A 79 -8.40 12.40 19.02
CA ASP A 79 -7.34 11.78 19.86
C ASP A 79 -7.21 10.24 19.76
N LEU A 80 -8.01 9.60 18.93
CA LEU A 80 -7.90 8.17 18.64
C LEU A 80 -6.93 7.97 17.47
N THR A 81 -5.98 7.04 17.63
CA THR A 81 -5.13 6.58 16.52
C THR A 81 -5.41 5.13 16.24
N ILE A 82 -5.75 4.83 14.98
CA ILE A 82 -6.03 3.48 14.48
C ILE A 82 -5.04 3.19 13.36
N PHE A 83 -4.38 2.05 13.43
CA PHE A 83 -3.53 1.55 12.34
C PHE A 83 -4.20 0.37 11.66
N TYR A 84 -4.17 0.36 10.33
CA TYR A 84 -4.45 -0.80 9.49
C TYR A 84 -3.18 -1.14 8.70
N PHE A 85 -2.69 -2.36 8.87
CA PHE A 85 -1.52 -2.91 8.20
C PHE A 85 -1.96 -3.79 7.04
N PHE A 86 -1.82 -3.28 5.82
CA PHE A 86 -2.50 -3.82 4.65
C PHE A 86 -1.79 -5.02 4.00
N GLU A 87 -0.48 -5.20 4.19
CA GLU A 87 0.23 -6.37 3.66
C GLU A 87 -0.19 -7.67 4.39
N GLU A 88 -0.33 -7.58 5.71
CA GLU A 88 -0.63 -8.72 6.58
C GLU A 88 -2.12 -8.80 6.98
N ASP A 89 -2.93 -7.80 6.59
CA ASP A 89 -4.36 -7.68 6.87
C ASP A 89 -4.70 -7.79 8.38
N TRP A 90 -4.14 -6.87 9.16
CA TRP A 90 -4.44 -6.70 10.59
C TRP A 90 -4.45 -5.23 10.99
N GLY A 91 -4.97 -4.90 12.17
CA GLY A 91 -4.94 -3.53 12.67
C GLY A 91 -4.70 -3.42 14.17
N SER A 92 -4.37 -2.21 14.61
CA SER A 92 -4.03 -1.88 15.99
C SER A 92 -4.76 -0.63 16.46
N ILE A 93 -5.32 -0.70 17.67
CA ILE A 93 -5.94 0.43 18.35
C ILE A 93 -5.84 0.23 19.87
N GLY A 94 -5.28 1.21 20.60
CA GLY A 94 -5.33 1.22 22.07
C GLY A 94 -4.80 -0.05 22.76
N GLY A 95 -3.85 -0.77 22.16
CA GLY A 95 -3.33 -2.04 22.69
C GLY A 95 -4.12 -3.30 22.29
N CYS A 96 -5.17 -3.18 21.47
CA CYS A 96 -5.78 -4.28 20.75
C CYS A 96 -5.09 -4.45 19.39
N ASP A 97 -4.52 -5.63 19.15
CA ASP A 97 -4.02 -6.04 17.83
C ASP A 97 -4.91 -7.15 17.28
N TYR A 98 -5.48 -6.96 16.10
CA TYR A 98 -6.50 -7.86 15.56
C TYR A 98 -6.23 -8.22 14.10
N SER A 99 -6.16 -9.52 13.79
CA SER A 99 -6.11 -10.01 12.42
C SER A 99 -7.49 -9.99 11.79
N LEU A 100 -7.62 -9.25 10.69
CA LEU A 100 -8.86 -9.17 9.91
C LEU A 100 -9.04 -10.42 9.04
N LYS A 101 -7.93 -11.01 8.59
CA LYS A 101 -7.88 -12.27 7.86
C LYS A 101 -8.35 -13.48 8.67
N ASP A 102 -7.80 -13.65 9.87
CA ASP A 102 -8.06 -14.82 10.72
C ASP A 102 -9.17 -14.59 11.75
N GLU A 103 -9.70 -13.37 11.82
CA GLU A 103 -10.71 -12.91 12.78
C GLU A 103 -10.38 -13.27 14.25
N LYS A 104 -9.18 -12.92 14.69
CA LYS A 104 -8.68 -13.19 16.04
C LYS A 104 -7.74 -12.10 16.54
N SER A 105 -7.68 -11.94 17.85
CA SER A 105 -6.66 -11.09 18.48
C SER A 105 -5.26 -11.69 18.30
N LEU A 106 -4.29 -10.82 18.11
CA LEU A 106 -2.89 -11.13 17.92
C LEU A 106 -2.11 -10.89 19.21
N TYR A 107 -0.89 -11.42 19.29
CA TYR A 107 0.09 -11.12 20.35
C TYR A 107 -0.40 -11.25 21.81
N GLY A 108 -1.48 -12.00 22.03
CA GLY A 108 -2.11 -12.14 23.35
C GLY A 108 -2.89 -10.91 23.82
N THR A 109 -3.23 -9.97 22.93
CA THR A 109 -4.07 -8.81 23.27
C THR A 109 -5.52 -9.21 23.44
N GLU A 110 -6.26 -8.48 24.29
CA GLU A 110 -7.71 -8.63 24.40
C GLU A 110 -8.39 -7.50 23.64
N CYS A 111 -9.01 -7.84 22.50
CA CYS A 111 -9.75 -6.88 21.69
C CYS A 111 -11.23 -6.87 22.06
N SER A 112 -11.77 -5.68 22.32
CA SER A 112 -13.22 -5.54 22.47
C SER A 112 -13.92 -5.59 21.12
N ALA A 113 -15.23 -5.85 21.12
CA ALA A 113 -16.04 -5.80 19.90
C ALA A 113 -16.07 -4.40 19.27
N GLU A 114 -15.90 -3.34 20.08
CA GLU A 114 -15.82 -1.96 19.60
C GLU A 114 -14.50 -1.71 18.87
N ASP A 115 -13.37 -2.17 19.44
CA ASP A 115 -12.05 -2.03 18.81
C ASP A 115 -11.97 -2.78 17.48
N ILE A 116 -12.53 -4.00 17.43
CA ILE A 116 -12.61 -4.80 16.20
C ILE A 116 -13.42 -4.06 15.13
N THR A 117 -14.55 -3.46 15.51
CA THR A 117 -15.37 -2.67 14.58
C THR A 117 -14.59 -1.48 14.03
N LYS A 118 -13.91 -0.72 14.89
CA LYS A 118 -13.09 0.43 14.48
C LYS A 118 -11.95 0.04 13.54
N ILE A 119 -11.29 -1.10 13.79
CA ILE A 119 -10.25 -1.62 12.89
C ILE A 119 -10.84 -2.01 11.52
N LYS A 120 -12.01 -2.67 11.51
CA LYS A 120 -12.74 -3.01 10.27
C LYS A 120 -13.14 -1.76 9.48
N ASP A 121 -13.63 -0.74 10.16
CA ASP A 121 -14.01 0.53 9.56
C ASP A 121 -12.80 1.27 9.00
N ALA A 122 -11.66 1.28 9.71
CA ALA A 122 -10.42 1.86 9.21
C ALA A 122 -9.91 1.16 7.94
N ARG A 123 -9.99 -0.18 7.87
CA ARG A 123 -9.70 -0.92 6.64
C ARG A 123 -10.63 -0.52 5.51
N GLN A 124 -11.94 -0.48 5.75
CA GLN A 124 -12.91 -0.12 4.71
C GLN A 124 -12.67 1.30 4.20
N PHE A 125 -12.43 2.26 5.11
CA PHE A 125 -12.13 3.63 4.74
C PHE A 125 -10.88 3.74 3.87
N PHE A 126 -9.82 2.98 4.19
CA PHE A 126 -8.63 2.93 3.35
C PHE A 126 -8.95 2.44 1.94
N GLU A 127 -9.68 1.33 1.79
CA GLU A 127 -10.08 0.81 0.49
C GLU A 127 -10.96 1.81 -0.29
N ASP A 128 -11.86 2.53 0.39
CA ASP A 128 -12.68 3.58 -0.23
C ASP A 128 -11.82 4.77 -0.72
N GLU A 129 -10.75 5.13 0.00
CA GLU A 129 -9.80 6.13 -0.48
C GLU A 129 -9.05 5.65 -1.72
N LEU A 130 -8.60 4.38 -1.74
CA LEU A 130 -7.94 3.79 -2.92
C LEU A 130 -8.87 3.74 -4.14
N GLU A 131 -10.15 3.39 -3.94
CA GLU A 131 -11.15 3.36 -5.02
C GLU A 131 -11.34 4.74 -5.66
N LYS A 132 -11.34 5.83 -4.88
CA LYS A 132 -11.42 7.21 -5.42
C LYS A 132 -10.23 7.56 -6.31
N MET A 133 -9.10 6.93 -6.08
CA MET A 133 -7.85 7.12 -6.81
C MET A 133 -7.70 6.14 -7.99
N ASP A 134 -8.62 5.18 -8.15
CA ASP A 134 -8.52 4.07 -9.11
C ASP A 134 -7.21 3.26 -8.92
N ILE A 135 -6.82 3.03 -7.66
CA ILE A 135 -5.64 2.25 -7.27
C ILE A 135 -6.04 1.10 -6.35
N THR A 136 -5.17 0.09 -6.23
CA THR A 136 -5.36 -1.03 -5.30
C THR A 136 -4.25 -1.11 -4.25
N THR A 137 -4.50 -1.85 -3.17
CA THR A 137 -3.45 -2.18 -2.19
C THR A 137 -2.23 -2.85 -2.85
N GLU A 138 -2.45 -3.69 -3.86
CA GLU A 138 -1.37 -4.34 -4.61
C GLU A 138 -0.51 -3.32 -5.38
N ASP A 139 -1.13 -2.27 -5.94
CA ASP A 139 -0.39 -1.21 -6.63
C ASP A 139 0.48 -0.41 -5.65
N LEU A 140 -0.04 -0.13 -4.45
CA LEU A 140 0.74 0.46 -3.36
C LEU A 140 1.88 -0.45 -2.89
N LEU A 141 1.68 -1.77 -2.86
CA LEU A 141 2.73 -2.72 -2.49
C LEU A 141 3.85 -2.78 -3.53
N LYS A 142 3.53 -2.61 -4.82
CA LYS A 142 4.48 -2.54 -5.93
C LYS A 142 5.24 -1.22 -6.05
N LEU A 143 4.87 -0.18 -5.29
CA LEU A 143 5.68 1.03 -5.18
C LEU A 143 7.00 0.64 -4.52
N VAL A 144 7.96 0.25 -5.36
CA VAL A 144 9.34 0.01 -4.98
C VAL A 144 9.95 1.37 -4.77
N VAL A 145 10.32 1.66 -3.54
CA VAL A 145 11.28 2.70 -3.27
C VAL A 145 12.62 2.04 -3.46
N ASP A 146 13.31 2.44 -4.52
CA ASP A 146 14.61 1.89 -4.85
C ASP A 146 15.61 2.31 -3.76
N GLU A 147 15.88 1.43 -2.80
CA GLU A 147 16.93 1.63 -1.78
C GLU A 147 18.33 1.71 -2.41
N THR A 148 18.48 1.39 -3.70
CA THR A 148 19.77 1.34 -4.40
C THR A 148 20.39 2.70 -4.73
N GLU A 149 19.73 3.83 -4.47
CA GLU A 149 20.36 5.17 -4.53
C GLU A 149 20.81 5.72 -3.15
N MET A 150 20.77 4.92 -2.07
CA MET A 150 21.36 5.29 -0.77
C MET A 150 22.80 4.78 -0.56
N GLU A 151 23.42 4.13 -1.57
CA GLU A 151 24.86 3.87 -1.59
C GLU A 151 25.57 4.90 -2.51
N VAL A 152 25.49 6.19 -2.17
CA VAL A 152 26.39 7.20 -2.78
C VAL A 152 27.67 7.26 -1.94
N GLU A 153 28.68 6.53 -2.42
CA GLU A 153 30.12 6.72 -2.21
C GLU A 153 30.58 7.11 -0.80
N GLU A 154 30.85 6.11 0.06
CA GLU A 154 31.96 6.26 1.01
C GLU A 154 33.28 6.27 0.21
N ASP A 155 33.63 7.43 -0.35
CA ASP A 155 35.00 7.73 -0.74
C ASP A 155 35.85 7.89 0.54
N ILE A 156 36.57 6.84 0.93
CA ILE A 156 37.76 6.91 1.80
C ILE A 156 38.94 6.20 1.13
#